data_AF-A0A5E4LTX6-F1
#
_entry.id   AF-A0A5E4LTX6-F1
#
_cell.length_a   1.000
_cell.length_b   1.000
_cell.length_c   1.000
_cell.angle_alpha   90.00
_cell.angle_beta   90.00
_cell.angle_gamma   90.00
#
_symmetry.space_group_name_H-M   'P 1'
#
loop_
_entity.id
_entity.type
_entity.pdbx_description
1 polymer ?
#
loop_
_entity_poly.entity_id
_entity_poly.type
_entity_poly.pdbx_seq_one_letter_code
_entity_poly.pdbx_strand_id
1 'polypeptide(L)'
;MKKVEYSFVRSAEDRLHTLDTEKLEDYTLPEFSREVPLSTRKQETEHGVSLEHSWKASKCESIRIKKVTFRKGEELTDLYRIAARDGADSITFKHNNATYIIRKTVREIAEALYNAYGKIKGALEQIVGYLRTVLGNDYVISKVDHDSWVFDKRIAKNGIHYVDVDGLDKRNKSKLVEMLTEKIAELHSSNLIIGRFTLNNILLGSNDVKLTDLRKLRVSRKRSFVIEEFKAILQYLFAVGVAQREDVYASIAYYATKNEDSCGEWYRDRTGKKPSDTLDIARKMEEEVYS
;
A
#
# COMPACT_ATOMS: atom_id res chain seq x y z
N MET A 1 -53.36 -40.88 6.05
CA MET A 1 -52.37 -41.55 6.93
C MET A 1 -51.02 -41.52 6.25
N LYS A 2 -49.89 -41.20 6.85
CA LYS A 2 -49.50 -40.50 8.08
C LYS A 2 -48.01 -40.20 7.80
N LYS A 3 -47.56 -38.95 7.95
CA LYS A 3 -46.12 -38.64 8.08
C LYS A 3 -45.60 -39.48 9.24
N VAL A 4 -44.55 -40.26 9.02
CA VAL A 4 -43.80 -40.88 10.10
C VAL A 4 -42.59 -40.01 10.36
N GLU A 5 -42.66 -39.30 11.48
CA GLU A 5 -41.55 -38.63 12.15
C GLU A 5 -40.58 -39.69 12.67
N TYR A 6 -39.29 -39.45 12.52
CA TYR A 6 -38.29 -40.04 13.38
C TYR A 6 -37.75 -38.94 14.29
N SER A 7 -38.31 -38.90 15.50
CA SER A 7 -37.76 -38.20 16.65
C SER A 7 -36.60 -39.03 17.20
N PHE A 8 -35.38 -38.49 17.08
CA PHE A 8 -34.31 -38.86 17.99
C PHE A 8 -34.17 -37.74 19.00
N VAL A 9 -34.91 -37.87 20.12
CA VAL A 9 -34.54 -37.24 21.37
C VAL A 9 -33.37 -38.05 21.94
N ARG A 10 -32.18 -37.45 21.95
CA ARG A 10 -31.11 -37.82 22.88
C ARG A 10 -30.79 -36.61 23.77
N SER A 11 -31.18 -36.80 25.02
CA SER A 11 -30.60 -36.33 26.28
C SER A 11 -29.86 -35.00 26.30
N ALA A 12 -30.39 -34.12 27.16
CA ALA A 12 -29.86 -32.85 27.59
C ALA A 12 -28.43 -32.94 28.14
N GLU A 13 -27.48 -32.46 27.35
CA GLU A 13 -26.21 -31.87 27.80
C GLU A 13 -25.58 -31.13 26.62
N ASP A 14 -26.32 -30.17 26.07
CA ASP A 14 -25.79 -29.08 25.26
C ASP A 14 -26.86 -28.00 25.25
N ARG A 15 -26.88 -27.20 26.31
CA ARG A 15 -27.49 -25.87 26.21
C ARG A 15 -26.61 -25.13 25.23
N LEU A 16 -27.02 -25.18 23.96
CA LEU A 16 -26.83 -24.09 23.03
C LEU A 16 -27.01 -22.80 23.85
N HIS A 17 -25.91 -22.11 24.09
CA HIS A 17 -25.97 -20.67 23.98
C HIS A 17 -26.43 -20.43 22.55
N THR A 18 -27.76 -20.39 22.36
CA THR A 18 -28.37 -19.46 21.44
C THR A 18 -27.68 -18.16 21.77
N LEU A 19 -26.66 -17.83 20.97
CA LEU A 19 -26.23 -16.46 20.83
C LEU A 19 -27.54 -15.74 20.56
N ASP A 20 -27.97 -14.97 21.56
CA ASP A 20 -28.91 -13.91 21.33
C ASP A 20 -28.49 -13.29 20.01
N THR A 21 -29.43 -13.18 19.08
CA THR A 21 -29.34 -12.19 18.03
C THR A 21 -29.18 -10.86 18.75
N GLU A 22 -27.93 -10.56 19.13
CA GLU A 22 -27.47 -9.24 19.44
C GLU A 22 -27.98 -8.44 18.28
N LYS A 23 -28.86 -7.51 18.63
CA LYS A 23 -29.35 -6.45 17.77
C LYS A 23 -28.18 -6.11 16.85
N LEU A 24 -28.42 -6.24 15.54
CA LEU A 24 -27.75 -5.40 14.57
C LEU A 24 -27.98 -3.99 15.10
N GLU A 25 -27.07 -3.50 15.94
CA GLU A 25 -26.94 -2.08 16.17
C GLU A 25 -26.78 -1.55 14.77
N ASP A 26 -27.82 -0.85 14.30
CA ASP A 26 -27.73 0.01 13.15
C ASP A 26 -26.44 0.80 13.35
N TYR A 27 -25.40 0.40 12.61
CA TYR A 27 -24.16 1.11 12.58
C TYR A 27 -24.49 2.44 11.94
N THR A 28 -24.83 3.38 12.80
CA THR A 28 -24.90 4.80 12.53
C THR A 28 -23.62 5.13 11.78
N LEU A 29 -23.77 5.77 10.62
CA LEU A 29 -22.69 6.40 9.89
C LEU A 29 -21.75 7.06 10.90
N PRO A 30 -20.42 6.88 10.83
CA PRO A 30 -19.53 7.50 11.80
C PRO A 30 -19.76 9.01 11.82
N GLU A 31 -20.40 9.50 12.89
CA GLU A 31 -20.55 10.92 13.14
C GLU A 31 -19.14 11.49 13.35
N PHE A 32 -18.77 12.51 12.57
CA PHE A 32 -17.64 13.36 12.92
C PHE A 32 -17.85 13.85 14.36
N SER A 33 -16.92 13.55 15.27
CA SER A 33 -17.04 14.03 16.65
C SER A 33 -17.17 15.56 16.68
N ARG A 34 -17.99 16.10 17.59
CA ARG A 34 -18.18 17.55 17.80
C ARG A 34 -16.92 18.34 18.23
N GLU A 35 -15.77 17.68 18.39
CA GLU A 35 -14.52 18.33 18.79
C GLU A 35 -13.89 19.09 17.62
N VAL A 36 -13.99 20.41 17.66
CA VAL A 36 -13.34 21.33 16.73
C VAL A 36 -12.12 22.01 17.37
N PRO A 37 -11.14 22.45 16.57
CA PRO A 37 -10.07 23.32 17.05
C PRO A 37 -10.60 24.60 17.70
N LEU A 38 -9.85 25.14 18.67
CA LEU A 38 -10.06 26.49 19.21
C LEU A 38 -9.99 27.56 18.15
N SER A 39 -8.99 27.43 17.29
CA SER A 39 -8.66 28.38 16.25
C SER A 39 -7.90 27.65 15.17
N THR A 40 -8.13 28.07 13.93
CA THR A 40 -7.41 27.58 12.76
C THR A 40 -6.76 28.76 12.06
N ARG A 41 -5.44 28.68 11.85
CA ARG A 41 -4.73 29.61 10.98
C ARG A 41 -4.56 28.98 9.61
N LYS A 42 -5.05 29.66 8.57
CA LYS A 42 -4.91 29.23 7.18
C LYS A 42 -3.82 30.04 6.47
N GLN A 43 -2.96 29.34 5.74
CA GLN A 43 -1.99 29.90 4.82
C GLN A 43 -2.19 29.26 3.46
N GLU A 44 -2.27 30.07 2.41
CA GLU A 44 -2.40 29.60 1.04
C GLU A 44 -1.19 30.04 0.22
N THR A 45 -0.72 29.13 -0.61
CA THR A 45 0.30 29.36 -1.63
C THR A 45 -0.30 29.09 -3.00
N GLU A 46 0.45 29.34 -4.07
CA GLU A 46 0.01 29.05 -5.43
C GLU A 46 -0.41 27.58 -5.61
N HIS A 47 0.33 26.64 -4.99
CA HIS A 47 0.19 25.21 -5.24
C HIS A 47 -0.39 24.41 -4.05
N GLY A 48 -0.58 25.01 -2.88
CA GLY A 48 -1.02 24.29 -1.70
C GLY A 48 -1.60 25.16 -0.59
N VAL A 49 -2.31 24.48 0.33
CA VAL A 49 -2.94 25.03 1.52
C VAL A 49 -2.25 24.45 2.74
N SER A 50 -1.96 25.28 3.75
CA SER A 50 -1.48 24.85 5.06
C SER A 50 -2.42 25.36 6.16
N LEU A 51 -2.87 24.46 7.02
CA LEU A 51 -3.72 24.76 8.16
C LEU A 51 -3.00 24.40 9.44
N GLU A 52 -3.05 25.29 10.43
CA GLU A 52 -2.54 25.06 11.78
C GLU A 52 -3.67 25.23 12.79
N HIS A 53 -3.89 24.19 13.60
CA HIS A 53 -4.99 24.09 14.55
C HIS A 53 -4.48 24.18 15.99
N SER A 54 -5.15 25.02 16.79
CA SER A 54 -4.96 25.07 18.24
C SER A 54 -6.06 24.26 18.94
N TRP A 55 -5.74 23.50 19.98
CA TRP A 55 -6.68 22.61 20.69
C TRP A 55 -6.74 22.96 22.18
N LYS A 56 -7.94 22.92 22.79
CA LYS A 56 -8.14 23.17 24.25
C LYS A 56 -7.46 22.13 25.13
N ALA A 57 -7.50 20.86 24.71
CA ALA A 57 -6.92 19.74 25.43
C ALA A 57 -6.11 18.88 24.47
N SER A 58 -4.98 18.33 24.92
CA SER A 58 -4.06 17.51 24.11
C SER A 58 -4.12 16.02 24.45
N LYS A 59 -4.75 15.64 25.55
CA LYS A 59 -4.88 14.23 25.97
C LYS A 59 -6.07 13.59 25.26
N CYS A 60 -5.82 13.04 24.08
CA CYS A 60 -6.74 12.15 23.39
C CYS A 60 -5.93 11.08 22.67
N GLU A 61 -6.41 9.84 22.71
CA GLU A 61 -5.75 8.72 22.04
C GLU A 61 -5.96 8.76 20.52
N SER A 62 -6.90 9.58 20.02
CA SER A 62 -7.16 9.72 18.58
C SER A 62 -6.35 10.82 17.91
N ILE A 63 -6.18 10.72 16.59
CA ILE A 63 -5.47 11.72 15.78
C ILE A 63 -6.21 13.07 15.83
N ARG A 64 -5.61 14.02 16.53
CA ARG A 64 -5.90 15.45 16.44
C ARG A 64 -4.83 16.13 15.60
N ILE A 65 -5.24 16.77 14.51
CA ILE A 65 -4.30 17.39 13.58
C ILE A 65 -3.83 18.71 14.18
N LYS A 66 -2.52 18.88 14.33
CA LYS A 66 -1.90 20.15 14.71
C LYS A 66 -1.62 21.00 13.48
N LYS A 67 -1.07 20.38 12.44
CA LYS A 67 -0.79 21.03 11.15
C LYS A 67 -1.08 20.07 10.02
N VAL A 68 -1.71 20.54 8.96
CA VAL A 68 -1.88 19.78 7.71
C VAL A 68 -1.51 20.66 6.53
N THR A 69 -0.81 20.08 5.55
CA THR A 69 -0.46 20.75 4.30
C THR A 69 -0.89 19.86 3.14
N PHE A 70 -1.62 20.42 2.18
CA PHE A 70 -2.19 19.66 1.07
C PHE A 70 -2.26 20.48 -0.21
N ARG A 71 -2.41 19.79 -1.35
CA ARG A 71 -2.48 20.42 -2.67
C ARG A 71 -3.75 21.24 -2.84
N LYS A 72 -3.63 22.36 -3.56
CA LYS A 72 -4.78 23.19 -3.89
C LYS A 72 -5.78 22.40 -4.74
N GLY A 73 -7.07 22.52 -4.44
CA GLY A 73 -8.13 21.75 -5.09
C GLY A 73 -8.47 20.43 -4.38
N GLU A 74 -7.68 20.02 -3.39
CA GLU A 74 -8.09 18.96 -2.47
C GLU A 74 -8.98 19.54 -1.39
N GLU A 75 -10.11 18.89 -1.12
CA GLU A 75 -11.12 19.38 -0.18
C GLU A 75 -10.79 18.96 1.27
N LEU A 76 -9.54 19.15 1.72
CA LEU A 76 -9.08 18.73 3.06
C LEU A 76 -9.12 19.86 4.09
N THR A 77 -9.81 20.96 3.81
CA THR A 77 -9.83 22.14 4.68
C THR A 77 -10.52 21.85 6.02
N ASP A 78 -11.52 20.98 6.01
CA ASP A 78 -12.30 20.60 7.20
C ASP A 78 -11.76 19.33 7.90
N LEU A 79 -10.54 18.92 7.54
CA LEU A 79 -9.89 17.79 8.18
C LEU A 79 -9.21 18.22 9.49
N TYR A 80 -9.96 18.16 10.59
CA TYR A 80 -9.46 18.55 11.92
C TYR A 80 -9.06 17.34 12.79
N ARG A 81 -9.83 16.25 12.69
CA ARG A 81 -9.67 15.05 13.53
C ARG A 81 -9.93 13.81 12.69
N ILE A 82 -9.16 12.76 12.93
CA ILE A 82 -9.39 11.43 12.36
C ILE A 82 -9.67 10.48 13.53
N ALA A 83 -10.80 9.76 13.47
CA ALA A 83 -11.23 8.83 14.51
C ALA A 83 -10.42 7.52 14.48
N ALA A 84 -9.11 7.63 14.67
CA ALA A 84 -8.16 6.52 14.71
C ALA A 84 -7.06 6.82 15.73
N ARG A 85 -6.46 5.76 16.29
CA ARG A 85 -5.41 5.89 17.31
C ARG A 85 -4.20 6.63 16.75
N ASP A 86 -3.75 7.67 17.46
CA ASP A 86 -2.53 8.38 17.11
C ASP A 86 -1.31 7.45 17.26
N GLY A 87 -0.40 7.52 16.30
CA GLY A 87 0.76 6.64 16.19
C GLY A 87 0.54 5.36 15.41
N ALA A 88 -0.68 5.06 14.91
CA ALA A 88 -0.93 3.93 14.02
C ALA A 88 -0.14 4.04 12.70
N ASP A 89 0.33 2.91 12.16
CA ASP A 89 1.19 2.90 10.96
C ASP A 89 0.46 3.35 9.68
N SER A 90 -0.81 2.98 9.54
CA SER A 90 -1.63 3.28 8.38
C SER A 90 -3.10 3.35 8.74
N ILE A 91 -3.85 4.31 8.19
CA ILE A 91 -5.28 4.51 8.43
C ILE A 91 -5.96 4.93 7.12
N THR A 92 -7.11 4.33 6.81
CA THR A 92 -7.97 4.72 5.69
C THR A 92 -9.20 5.47 6.19
N PHE A 93 -9.58 6.56 5.54
CA PHE A 93 -10.80 7.33 5.84
C PHE A 93 -11.47 7.87 4.57
N LYS A 94 -12.79 8.12 4.64
CA LYS A 94 -13.56 8.78 3.59
C LYS A 94 -13.76 10.25 3.92
N HIS A 95 -13.60 11.13 2.94
CA HIS A 95 -13.94 12.55 3.05
C HIS A 95 -14.38 13.10 1.70
N ASN A 96 -15.48 13.85 1.65
CA ASN A 96 -16.06 14.44 0.44
C ASN A 96 -16.05 13.51 -0.79
N ASN A 97 -16.63 12.32 -0.63
CA ASN A 97 -16.71 11.31 -1.70
C ASN A 97 -15.36 10.90 -2.30
N ALA A 98 -14.26 11.03 -1.56
CA ALA A 98 -12.96 10.47 -1.90
C ALA A 98 -12.43 9.62 -0.74
N THR A 99 -11.63 8.63 -1.06
CA THR A 99 -10.97 7.78 -0.08
C THR A 99 -9.51 8.17 0.04
N TYR A 100 -9.06 8.30 1.28
CA TYR A 100 -7.70 8.70 1.61
C TYR A 100 -7.05 7.66 2.49
N ILE A 101 -5.75 7.49 2.33
CA ILE A 101 -4.94 6.70 3.24
C ILE A 101 -3.81 7.56 3.80
N ILE A 102 -3.67 7.55 5.13
CA ILE A 102 -2.54 8.20 5.81
C ILE A 102 -1.57 7.15 6.32
N ARG A 103 -0.26 7.39 6.11
CA ARG A 103 0.81 6.52 6.60
C ARG A 103 1.74 7.29 7.49
N LYS A 104 1.98 6.76 8.69
CA LYS A 104 2.92 7.34 9.64
C LYS A 104 4.31 7.38 9.01
N THR A 105 5.03 8.46 9.15
CA THR A 105 6.39 8.56 8.63
C THR A 105 7.19 9.55 9.47
N VAL A 106 8.45 9.77 9.11
CA VAL A 106 9.19 10.91 9.63
C VAL A 106 8.89 12.14 8.77
N ARG A 107 8.91 13.31 9.41
CA ARG A 107 8.52 14.58 8.81
C ARG A 107 9.24 14.86 7.48
N GLU A 108 10.55 14.67 7.45
CA GLU A 108 11.41 14.96 6.31
C GLU A 108 11.01 14.12 5.09
N ILE A 109 10.62 12.86 5.32
CA ILE A 109 10.16 11.94 4.27
C ILE A 109 8.78 12.36 3.76
N ALA A 110 7.85 12.71 4.66
CA ALA A 110 6.53 13.20 4.27
C ALA A 110 6.63 14.45 3.38
N GLU A 111 7.41 15.44 3.81
CA GLU A 111 7.63 16.68 3.05
C GLU A 111 8.32 16.39 1.70
N ALA A 112 9.34 15.53 1.68
CA ALA A 112 10.02 15.15 0.45
C ALA A 112 9.10 14.43 -0.55
N LEU A 113 8.30 13.46 -0.08
CA LEU A 113 7.34 12.75 -0.93
C LEU A 113 6.29 13.69 -1.51
N TYR A 114 5.72 14.58 -0.69
CA TYR A 114 4.74 15.57 -1.15
C TYR A 114 5.31 16.50 -2.22
N ASN A 115 6.53 17.00 -2.03
CA ASN A 115 7.22 17.91 -2.96
C ASN A 115 7.69 17.22 -4.24
N ALA A 116 8.04 15.93 -4.16
CA ALA A 116 8.46 15.14 -5.31
C ALA A 116 7.26 14.56 -6.10
N TYR A 117 6.08 14.50 -5.49
CA TYR A 117 4.88 13.94 -6.12
C TYR A 117 4.53 14.70 -7.43
N GLY A 118 4.42 13.96 -8.54
CA GLY A 118 4.28 14.47 -9.91
C GLY A 118 5.59 14.50 -10.73
N LYS A 119 6.76 14.51 -10.09
CA LYS A 119 8.05 14.31 -10.78
C LYS A 119 8.42 12.83 -10.90
N ILE A 120 7.98 12.02 -9.94
CA ILE A 120 8.15 10.57 -9.98
C ILE A 120 6.95 10.00 -10.74
N LYS A 121 7.13 9.72 -12.04
CA LYS A 121 6.06 9.14 -12.89
C LYS A 121 5.82 7.64 -12.60
N GLY A 122 6.71 7.00 -11.84
CA GLY A 122 6.62 5.58 -11.48
C GLY A 122 5.77 5.34 -10.24
N ALA A 123 4.72 4.54 -10.38
CA ALA A 123 4.07 3.75 -9.33
C ALA A 123 3.83 4.48 -7.99
N LEU A 124 3.27 5.70 -8.01
CA LEU A 124 2.91 6.41 -6.79
C LEU A 124 1.40 6.33 -6.55
N GLU A 125 1.02 5.95 -5.34
CA GLU A 125 -0.25 6.40 -4.74
C GLU A 125 -0.34 7.94 -4.84
N GLN A 126 -1.54 8.50 -5.04
CA GLN A 126 -1.67 9.93 -5.28
C GLN A 126 -1.39 10.74 -4.00
N ILE A 127 -0.16 11.20 -3.81
CA ILE A 127 0.23 11.97 -2.60
C ILE A 127 -0.37 13.37 -2.68
N VAL A 128 -1.37 13.63 -1.83
CA VAL A 128 -2.13 14.88 -1.81
C VAL A 128 -1.72 15.81 -0.68
N GLY A 129 -1.01 15.31 0.34
CA GLY A 129 -0.62 16.12 1.48
C GLY A 129 0.22 15.38 2.51
N TYR A 130 0.47 16.05 3.62
CA TYR A 130 1.05 15.50 4.83
C TYR A 130 0.49 16.25 6.05
N LEU A 131 0.50 15.59 7.21
CA LEU A 131 0.02 16.18 8.46
C LEU A 131 0.92 15.82 9.64
N ARG A 132 0.82 16.65 10.69
CA ARG A 132 1.42 16.43 12.00
C ARG A 132 0.34 16.47 13.06
N THR A 133 0.35 15.50 13.97
CA THR A 133 -0.61 15.42 15.08
C THR A 133 -0.17 16.28 16.26
N VAL A 134 -1.09 16.54 17.20
CA VAL A 134 -0.79 17.24 18.47
C VAL A 134 0.24 16.47 19.31
N LEU A 135 0.23 15.13 19.27
CA LEU A 135 1.25 14.31 19.96
C LEU A 135 2.58 14.22 19.19
N GLY A 136 2.66 14.85 18.02
CA GLY A 136 3.89 15.00 17.27
C GLY A 136 4.21 13.89 16.27
N ASN A 137 3.27 12.98 15.98
CA ASN A 137 3.43 12.01 14.90
C ASN A 137 3.21 12.68 13.53
N ASP A 138 4.01 12.31 12.54
CA ASP A 138 3.90 12.82 11.17
C ASP A 138 3.34 11.74 10.24
N TYR A 139 2.57 12.16 9.25
CA TYR A 139 1.88 11.29 8.31
C TYR A 139 1.92 11.87 6.89
N VAL A 140 2.07 11.01 5.90
CA VAL A 140 1.79 11.35 4.49
C VAL A 140 0.34 11.00 4.17
N ILE A 141 -0.34 11.82 3.37
CA ILE A 141 -1.72 11.64 2.93
C ILE A 141 -1.73 11.30 1.46
N SER A 142 -2.35 10.18 1.14
CA SER A 142 -2.60 9.73 -0.22
C SER A 142 -4.09 9.70 -0.52
N LYS A 143 -4.47 9.99 -1.75
CA LYS A 143 -5.82 9.81 -2.31
C LYS A 143 -5.84 8.54 -3.15
N VAL A 144 -6.92 7.78 -3.03
CA VAL A 144 -7.09 6.49 -3.70
C VAL A 144 -8.45 6.43 -4.38
N ASP A 145 -8.47 5.82 -5.56
CA ASP A 145 -9.67 5.62 -6.35
C ASP A 145 -10.63 4.66 -5.63
N HIS A 146 -11.92 4.93 -5.71
CA HIS A 146 -12.94 4.00 -5.20
C HIS A 146 -12.83 2.66 -5.91
N ASP A 147 -13.15 1.59 -5.18
CA ASP A 147 -13.09 0.20 -5.63
C ASP A 147 -11.69 -0.34 -5.89
N SER A 148 -10.63 0.30 -5.38
CA SER A 148 -9.29 -0.29 -5.39
C SER A 148 -9.21 -1.53 -4.49
N TRP A 149 -8.34 -2.49 -4.81
CA TRP A 149 -8.08 -3.69 -4.00
C TRP A 149 -6.69 -3.65 -3.34
N VAL A 150 -6.58 -4.19 -2.13
CA VAL A 150 -5.36 -4.21 -1.31
C VAL A 150 -5.17 -5.54 -0.61
N PHE A 151 -3.91 -5.89 -0.35
CA PHE A 151 -3.55 -7.05 0.48
C PHE A 151 -3.41 -6.70 1.97
N ASP A 152 -3.47 -5.42 2.36
CA ASP A 152 -3.42 -4.99 3.75
C ASP A 152 -4.83 -4.81 4.34
N LYS A 153 -5.28 -5.76 5.17
CA LYS A 153 -6.59 -5.69 5.86
C LYS A 153 -6.79 -4.39 6.65
N ARG A 154 -5.71 -3.76 7.14
CA ARG A 154 -5.80 -2.52 7.94
C ARG A 154 -6.29 -1.34 7.12
N ILE A 155 -6.01 -1.36 5.80
CA ILE A 155 -6.37 -0.26 4.88
C ILE A 155 -7.62 -0.57 4.04
N ALA A 156 -8.11 -1.81 4.06
CA ALA A 156 -9.33 -2.25 3.38
C ALA A 156 -10.60 -1.75 4.10
N LYS A 157 -10.89 -0.45 3.93
CA LYS A 157 -12.06 0.23 4.46
C LYS A 157 -12.49 1.32 3.49
N ASN A 158 -13.71 1.83 3.65
CA ASN A 158 -14.16 3.04 2.95
C ASN A 158 -14.07 2.93 1.41
N GLY A 159 -14.53 1.83 0.83
CA GLY A 159 -14.49 1.62 -0.63
C GLY A 159 -13.18 1.06 -1.17
N ILE A 160 -12.26 0.64 -0.30
CA ILE A 160 -11.09 -0.17 -0.66
C ILE A 160 -11.36 -1.61 -0.23
N HIS A 161 -11.24 -2.54 -1.18
CA HIS A 161 -11.55 -3.96 -1.00
C HIS A 161 -10.32 -4.73 -0.55
N TYR A 162 -10.49 -5.65 0.41
CA TYR A 162 -9.42 -6.59 0.75
C TYR A 162 -9.40 -7.75 -0.24
N VAL A 163 -8.20 -8.16 -0.67
CA VAL A 163 -7.98 -9.38 -1.43
C VAL A 163 -6.97 -10.27 -0.70
N ASP A 164 -7.33 -11.55 -0.56
CA ASP A 164 -6.42 -12.56 -0.05
C ASP A 164 -5.67 -13.22 -1.20
N VAL A 165 -4.39 -13.51 -1.01
CA VAL A 165 -3.57 -14.23 -1.99
C VAL A 165 -4.16 -15.61 -2.28
N ASP A 166 -4.65 -16.29 -1.25
CA ASP A 166 -5.22 -17.63 -1.39
C ASP A 166 -6.56 -17.62 -2.13
N GLY A 167 -7.23 -16.46 -2.17
CA GLY A 167 -8.45 -16.26 -2.96
C GLY A 167 -8.20 -16.03 -4.45
N LEU A 168 -6.94 -15.80 -4.87
CA LEU A 168 -6.60 -15.60 -6.28
C LEU A 168 -6.35 -16.94 -6.97
N ASP A 169 -7.02 -17.16 -8.10
CA ASP A 169 -6.72 -18.30 -8.97
C ASP A 169 -5.33 -18.18 -9.62
N LYS A 170 -4.84 -19.29 -10.21
CA LYS A 170 -3.52 -19.32 -10.87
C LYS A 170 -3.38 -18.24 -11.94
N ARG A 171 -4.44 -17.97 -12.72
CA ARG A 171 -4.40 -17.00 -13.83
C ARG A 171 -4.23 -15.57 -13.32
N ASN A 172 -4.97 -15.19 -12.28
CA ASN A 172 -4.90 -13.88 -11.66
C ASN A 172 -3.58 -13.67 -10.92
N LYS A 173 -3.05 -14.72 -10.28
CA LYS A 173 -1.70 -14.72 -9.69
C LYS A 173 -0.63 -14.45 -10.74
N SER A 174 -0.61 -15.20 -11.84
CA SER A 174 0.32 -14.97 -12.95
C SER A 174 0.18 -13.57 -13.53
N LYS A 175 -1.05 -13.07 -13.72
CA LYS A 175 -1.27 -11.70 -14.22
C LYS A 175 -0.77 -10.62 -13.26
N LEU A 176 -0.93 -10.83 -11.96
CA LEU A 176 -0.39 -9.93 -10.95
C LEU A 176 1.14 -9.88 -10.99
N VAL A 177 1.81 -11.03 -11.12
CA VAL A 177 3.27 -11.11 -11.25
C VAL A 177 3.76 -10.37 -12.50
N GLU A 178 3.06 -10.55 -13.63
CA GLU A 178 3.34 -9.82 -14.87
C GLU A 178 3.27 -8.31 -14.63
N MET A 179 2.13 -7.80 -14.15
CA MET A 179 1.92 -6.36 -13.93
C MET A 179 2.92 -5.77 -12.91
N LEU A 180 3.25 -6.51 -11.85
CA LEU A 180 4.26 -6.10 -10.88
C LEU A 180 5.64 -6.01 -11.51
N THR A 181 6.00 -6.99 -12.34
CA THR A 181 7.29 -7.00 -13.05
C THR A 181 7.41 -5.79 -13.96
N GLU A 182 6.36 -5.43 -14.71
CA GLU A 182 6.36 -4.23 -15.54
C GLU A 182 6.58 -2.96 -14.71
N LYS A 183 5.86 -2.82 -13.59
CA LYS A 183 5.99 -1.65 -12.72
C LYS A 183 7.35 -1.56 -12.03
N ILE A 184 7.92 -2.69 -11.61
CA ILE A 184 9.26 -2.73 -11.02
C ILE A 184 10.32 -2.43 -12.10
N ALA A 185 10.16 -2.93 -13.33
CA ALA A 185 11.04 -2.61 -14.44
C ALA A 185 11.03 -1.11 -14.76
N GLU A 186 9.85 -0.47 -14.82
CA GLU A 186 9.73 0.98 -14.99
C GLU A 186 10.44 1.74 -13.86
N LEU A 187 10.24 1.33 -12.60
CA LEU A 187 10.84 1.97 -11.44
C LEU A 187 12.37 1.83 -11.44
N HIS A 188 12.88 0.63 -11.74
CA HIS A 188 14.32 0.35 -11.76
C HIS A 188 15.04 0.98 -12.95
N SER A 189 14.35 1.21 -14.07
CA SER A 189 14.90 1.99 -15.20
C SER A 189 15.27 3.42 -14.78
N SER A 190 14.61 3.96 -13.76
CA SER A 190 14.90 5.24 -13.13
C SER A 190 15.88 5.14 -11.95
N ASN A 191 16.53 3.98 -11.76
CA ASN A 191 17.37 3.64 -10.62
C ASN A 191 16.70 3.80 -9.25
N LEU A 192 15.38 3.72 -9.20
CA LEU A 192 14.65 3.74 -7.95
C LEU A 192 14.61 2.33 -7.34
N ILE A 193 14.55 2.27 -6.01
CA ILE A 193 14.50 1.03 -5.23
C ILE A 193 13.45 1.18 -4.13
N ILE A 194 12.57 0.21 -3.96
CA ILE A 194 11.45 0.21 -2.97
C ILE A 194 11.98 0.02 -1.54
N GLY A 195 13.00 -0.81 -1.36
CA GLY A 195 13.75 -1.07 -0.14
C GLY A 195 13.19 -2.18 0.76
N ARG A 196 11.85 -2.29 0.86
CA ARG A 196 11.17 -3.35 1.64
C ARG A 196 9.84 -3.71 0.99
N PHE A 197 9.90 -4.47 -0.08
CA PHE A 197 8.71 -4.92 -0.78
C PHE A 197 7.96 -6.00 0.01
N THR A 198 6.65 -5.85 0.09
CA THR A 198 5.67 -6.83 0.55
C THR A 198 4.38 -6.66 -0.26
N LEU A 199 3.45 -7.61 -0.18
CA LEU A 199 2.14 -7.45 -0.84
C LEU A 199 1.33 -6.24 -0.32
N ASN A 200 1.60 -5.79 0.92
CA ASN A 200 0.96 -4.58 1.47
C ASN A 200 1.41 -3.30 0.75
N ASN A 201 2.49 -3.38 -0.04
CA ASN A 201 2.95 -2.30 -0.92
C ASN A 201 2.20 -2.28 -2.26
N ILE A 202 1.13 -3.05 -2.44
CA ILE A 202 0.38 -3.14 -3.68
C ILE A 202 -1.01 -2.54 -3.49
N LEU A 203 -1.35 -1.63 -4.41
CA LEU A 203 -2.71 -1.14 -4.61
C LEU A 203 -3.13 -1.49 -6.03
N LEU A 204 -4.20 -2.26 -6.15
CA LEU A 204 -4.76 -2.68 -7.43
C LEU A 204 -5.89 -1.74 -7.81
N GLY A 205 -5.77 -1.05 -8.93
CA GLY A 205 -6.88 -0.36 -9.58
C GLY A 205 -7.57 -1.28 -10.57
N SER A 206 -8.56 -0.75 -11.29
CA SER A 206 -9.34 -1.55 -12.26
C SER A 206 -8.50 -2.08 -13.42
N ASN A 207 -7.44 -1.36 -13.83
CA ASN A 207 -6.58 -1.73 -14.96
C ASN A 207 -5.08 -1.53 -14.67
N ASP A 208 -4.70 -1.17 -13.45
CA ASP A 208 -3.32 -0.87 -13.11
C ASP A 208 -2.92 -1.40 -11.73
N VAL A 209 -1.61 -1.54 -11.55
CA VAL A 209 -1.00 -1.80 -10.25
C VAL A 209 -0.18 -0.59 -9.87
N LYS A 210 -0.45 -0.04 -8.69
CA LYS A 210 0.31 1.04 -8.07
C LYS A 210 1.11 0.47 -6.92
N LEU A 211 2.36 0.90 -6.80
CA LEU A 211 3.18 0.61 -5.62
C LEU A 211 2.88 1.67 -4.56
N THR A 212 2.71 1.24 -3.32
CA THR A 212 2.36 2.08 -2.18
C THR A 212 3.44 1.96 -1.11
N ASP A 213 3.38 2.87 -0.13
CA ASP A 213 4.27 2.91 1.02
C ASP A 213 5.74 3.11 0.58
N LEU A 214 5.94 4.26 -0.03
CA LEU A 214 7.20 4.69 -0.62
C LEU A 214 8.12 5.36 0.39
N ARG A 215 7.84 5.21 1.70
CA ARG A 215 8.66 5.76 2.79
C ARG A 215 10.09 5.22 2.76
N LYS A 216 10.32 4.08 2.08
CA LYS A 216 11.63 3.44 1.92
C LYS A 216 12.20 3.55 0.51
N LEU A 217 11.52 4.29 -0.38
CA LEU A 217 11.98 4.53 -1.74
C LEU A 217 13.33 5.25 -1.72
N ARG A 218 14.30 4.75 -2.48
CA ARG A 218 15.66 5.31 -2.56
C ARG A 218 16.17 5.27 -3.99
N VAL A 219 17.12 6.14 -4.32
CA VAL A 219 17.84 6.11 -5.60
C VAL A 219 19.11 5.28 -5.42
N SER A 220 19.29 4.26 -6.23
CA SER A 220 20.54 3.52 -6.31
C SER A 220 21.55 4.26 -7.18
N ARG A 221 22.81 4.33 -6.71
CA ARG A 221 23.94 4.80 -7.53
C ARG A 221 24.57 3.68 -8.36
N LYS A 222 24.30 2.41 -8.00
CA LYS A 222 24.86 1.23 -8.66
C LYS A 222 23.72 0.44 -9.31
N ARG A 223 23.81 0.20 -10.62
CA ARG A 223 22.74 -0.48 -11.37
C ARG A 223 22.64 -1.95 -10.93
N SER A 224 23.75 -2.57 -10.52
CA SER A 224 23.70 -3.93 -9.98
C SER A 224 22.76 -4.09 -8.77
N PHE A 225 22.55 -3.05 -7.95
CA PHE A 225 21.66 -3.14 -6.77
C PHE A 225 20.18 -3.13 -7.12
N VAL A 226 19.76 -2.53 -8.25
CA VAL A 226 18.35 -2.62 -8.68
C VAL A 226 18.01 -4.05 -9.10
N ILE A 227 19.00 -4.79 -9.61
CA ILE A 227 18.86 -6.22 -9.94
C ILE A 227 18.72 -7.07 -8.68
N GLU A 228 19.52 -6.79 -7.65
CA GLU A 228 19.40 -7.47 -6.35
C GLU A 228 18.02 -7.26 -5.71
N GLU A 229 17.47 -6.04 -5.79
CA GLU A 229 16.10 -5.82 -5.32
C GLU A 229 15.08 -6.60 -6.15
N PHE A 230 15.19 -6.60 -7.48
CA PHE A 230 14.25 -7.34 -8.33
C PHE A 230 14.24 -8.84 -8.00
N LYS A 231 15.42 -9.45 -7.81
CA LYS A 231 15.54 -10.84 -7.35
C LYS A 231 14.86 -11.05 -5.99
N ALA A 232 15.12 -10.18 -5.01
CA ALA A 232 14.51 -10.27 -3.69
C ALA A 232 12.97 -10.18 -3.75
N ILE A 233 12.43 -9.38 -4.67
CA ILE A 233 10.99 -9.29 -4.91
C ILE A 233 10.45 -10.60 -5.49
N LEU A 234 11.10 -11.17 -6.50
CA LEU A 234 10.69 -12.46 -7.09
C LEU A 234 10.76 -13.60 -6.06
N GLN A 235 11.83 -13.65 -5.26
CA GLN A 235 11.97 -14.60 -4.16
C GLN A 235 10.82 -14.49 -3.17
N TYR A 236 10.46 -13.26 -2.79
CA TYR A 236 9.32 -13.01 -1.92
C TYR A 236 8.00 -13.49 -2.56
N LEU A 237 7.71 -13.10 -3.81
CA LEU A 237 6.49 -13.48 -4.52
C LEU A 237 6.35 -15.00 -4.68
N PHE A 238 7.47 -15.69 -4.92
CA PHE A 238 7.50 -17.16 -4.95
C PHE A 238 7.24 -17.75 -3.56
N ALA A 239 7.90 -17.24 -2.53
CA ALA A 239 7.75 -17.73 -1.15
C ALA A 239 6.33 -17.56 -0.59
N VAL A 240 5.61 -16.49 -0.98
CA VAL A 240 4.21 -16.26 -0.56
C VAL A 240 3.18 -16.92 -1.48
N GLY A 241 3.60 -17.75 -2.44
CA GLY A 241 2.70 -18.51 -3.30
C GLY A 241 1.93 -17.66 -4.32
N VAL A 242 2.43 -16.47 -4.66
CA VAL A 242 1.91 -15.61 -5.74
C VAL A 242 2.55 -15.99 -7.08
N ALA A 243 3.86 -16.22 -7.11
CA ALA A 243 4.57 -16.61 -8.33
C ALA A 243 4.85 -18.13 -8.38
N GLN A 244 4.71 -18.73 -9.55
CA GLN A 244 5.22 -20.06 -9.87
C GLN A 244 6.55 -19.98 -10.60
N ARG A 245 7.22 -21.13 -10.79
CA ARG A 245 8.52 -21.15 -11.48
C ARG A 245 8.47 -20.57 -12.90
N GLU A 246 7.40 -20.90 -13.61
CA GLU A 246 7.12 -20.40 -14.97
C GLU A 246 6.99 -18.86 -14.96
N ASP A 247 6.30 -18.30 -13.97
CA ASP A 247 6.11 -16.85 -13.83
C ASP A 247 7.44 -16.14 -13.52
N VAL A 248 8.28 -16.73 -12.66
CA VAL A 248 9.60 -16.21 -12.32
C VAL A 248 10.48 -16.14 -13.57
N TYR A 249 10.54 -17.22 -14.35
CA TYR A 249 11.33 -17.26 -15.59
C TYR A 249 10.85 -16.20 -16.60
N ALA A 250 9.53 -16.12 -16.84
CA ALA A 250 8.94 -15.13 -17.73
C ALA A 250 9.24 -13.68 -17.27
N SER A 251 9.16 -13.44 -15.96
CA SER A 251 9.42 -12.14 -15.36
C SER A 251 10.89 -11.73 -15.50
N ILE A 252 11.82 -12.66 -15.27
CA ILE A 252 13.26 -12.43 -15.46
C ILE A 252 13.56 -12.10 -16.93
N ALA A 253 13.03 -12.89 -17.87
CA ALA A 253 13.24 -12.66 -19.30
C ALA A 253 12.71 -11.28 -19.76
N TYR A 254 11.51 -10.92 -19.32
CA TYR A 254 10.94 -9.59 -19.58
C TYR A 254 11.83 -8.49 -18.97
N TYR A 255 12.16 -8.61 -17.69
CA TYR A 255 12.91 -7.60 -16.96
C TYR A 255 14.30 -7.39 -17.54
N ALA A 256 15.00 -8.47 -17.90
CA ALA A 256 16.32 -8.40 -18.52
C ALA A 256 16.30 -7.71 -19.88
N THR A 257 15.21 -7.85 -20.63
CA THR A 257 15.01 -7.12 -21.90
C THR A 257 14.75 -5.63 -21.66
N LYS A 258 14.02 -5.27 -20.60
CA LYS A 258 13.71 -3.86 -20.28
C LYS A 258 14.85 -3.12 -19.58
N ASN A 259 15.72 -3.83 -18.87
CA ASN A 259 16.82 -3.28 -18.07
C ASN A 259 18.18 -3.87 -18.48
N GLU A 260 18.40 -4.05 -19.78
CA GLU A 260 19.55 -4.76 -20.36
C GLU A 260 20.90 -4.28 -19.80
N ASP A 261 21.13 -2.95 -19.78
CA ASP A 261 22.36 -2.38 -19.26
C ASP A 261 22.63 -2.76 -17.80
N SER A 262 21.60 -2.62 -16.96
CA SER A 262 21.69 -2.89 -15.52
C SER A 262 21.94 -4.37 -15.27
N CYS A 263 21.28 -5.23 -16.03
CA CYS A 263 21.47 -6.66 -16.02
C CYS A 263 22.86 -7.09 -16.51
N GLY A 264 23.38 -6.44 -17.56
CA GLY A 264 24.71 -6.70 -18.10
C GLY A 264 25.82 -6.25 -17.14
N GLU A 265 25.65 -5.11 -16.45
CA GLU A 265 26.54 -4.68 -15.36
C GLU A 265 26.54 -5.72 -14.23
N TRP A 266 25.36 -6.10 -13.75
CA TRP A 266 25.22 -7.12 -12.70
C TRP A 266 25.87 -8.45 -13.08
N TYR A 267 25.64 -8.93 -14.30
CA TYR A 267 26.20 -10.21 -14.77
C TYR A 267 27.74 -10.17 -14.79
N ARG A 268 28.33 -9.07 -15.26
CA ARG A 268 29.79 -8.87 -15.23
C ARG A 268 30.33 -8.84 -13.81
N ASP A 269 29.66 -8.13 -12.90
CA ASP A 269 30.04 -8.06 -11.49
C ASP A 269 30.05 -9.44 -10.82
N ARG A 270 29.12 -10.32 -11.21
CA ARG A 270 28.98 -11.68 -10.64
C ARG A 270 29.92 -12.71 -11.25
N THR A 271 30.17 -12.63 -12.55
CA THR A 271 30.87 -13.70 -13.31
C THR A 271 32.25 -13.30 -13.80
N GLY A 272 32.59 -12.01 -13.78
CA GLY A 272 33.79 -11.46 -14.42
C GLY A 272 33.74 -11.49 -15.96
N LYS A 273 32.63 -11.91 -16.57
CA LYS A 273 32.47 -12.07 -18.02
C LYS A 273 31.32 -11.25 -18.56
N LYS A 274 31.38 -10.89 -19.85
CA LYS A 274 30.21 -10.34 -20.56
C LYS A 274 29.21 -11.47 -20.85
N PRO A 275 27.90 -11.23 -20.73
CA PRO A 275 26.89 -12.20 -21.14
C PRO A 275 26.96 -12.41 -22.67
N SER A 276 26.67 -13.63 -23.14
CA SER A 276 26.62 -13.90 -24.58
C SER A 276 25.30 -13.45 -25.20
N ASP A 277 24.20 -13.59 -24.46
CA ASP A 277 22.87 -13.09 -24.79
C ASP A 277 22.04 -12.82 -23.51
N THR A 278 20.79 -12.38 -23.68
CA THR A 278 19.85 -12.15 -22.57
C THR A 278 19.45 -13.44 -21.84
N LEU A 279 19.53 -14.60 -22.49
CA LEU A 279 19.17 -15.88 -21.90
C LEU A 279 20.22 -16.33 -20.87
N ASP A 280 21.50 -16.05 -21.11
CA ASP A 280 22.57 -16.29 -20.13
C ASP A 280 22.35 -15.49 -18.85
N ILE A 281 21.93 -14.23 -18.98
CA ILE A 281 21.56 -13.38 -17.84
C ILE A 281 20.37 -14.00 -17.11
N ALA A 282 19.33 -14.37 -17.86
CA ALA A 282 18.10 -14.89 -17.28
C ALA A 282 18.34 -16.19 -16.49
N ARG A 283 19.10 -17.14 -17.08
CA ARG A 283 19.50 -18.38 -16.41
C ARG A 283 20.27 -18.12 -15.13
N LYS A 284 21.25 -17.20 -15.17
CA LYS A 284 22.05 -16.91 -13.99
C LYS A 284 21.23 -16.26 -12.88
N MET A 285 20.32 -15.36 -13.24
CA MET A 285 19.42 -14.73 -12.29
C MET A 285 18.44 -15.73 -11.67
N GLU A 286 17.93 -16.65 -12.48
CA GLU A 286 17.04 -17.73 -12.03
C GLU A 286 17.72 -18.64 -11.00
N GLU A 287 18.97 -19.07 -11.26
CA GLU A 287 19.77 -19.84 -10.31
C GLU A 287 19.85 -19.17 -8.93
N GLU A 288 20.10 -17.85 -8.91
CA GLU A 288 20.21 -17.08 -7.67
C GLU A 288 18.86 -16.78 -7.00
N VAL A 289 17.75 -16.82 -7.73
CA VAL A 289 16.40 -16.68 -7.14
C VAL A 289 16.03 -17.94 -6.35
N TYR A 290 16.43 -19.12 -6.81
CA TYR A 290 16.11 -20.39 -6.16
C TYR A 290 17.17 -20.93 -5.18
N SER A 291 18.35 -20.31 -5.10
CA SER A 291 19.41 -20.64 -4.14
C SER A 291 19.11 -20.12 -2.74
#